data_AF-A0A6A8AJ59-F1
#
_entry.id   AF-A0A6A8AJ59-F1
#
_cell.length_a   1.000
_cell.length_b   1.000
_cell.length_c   1.000
_cell.angle_alpha   90.00
_cell.angle_beta   90.00
_cell.angle_gamma   90.00
#
_symmetry.space_group_name_H-M   'P 1'
#
loop_
_entity.id
_entity.type
_entity.pdbx_description
1 polymer ?
#
loop_
_entity_poly.entity_id
_entity_poly.type
_entity_poly.pdbx_seq_one_letter_code
_entity_poly.pdbx_strand_id
1 'polypeptide(L)'
;MLRKEVIVDTNALLIPGEFGVDIFYELEMLGYEHIIVPKKVLNELNKLKQRPDLKGKEKRAAKIGYSLVLKYVHASASRQMPGKHLQGLRGRGAEPHRCKVTINEEEGGGEGEIDTDEWIAELALKKKAAVLTNDEKLRRQLSKAGIATVYLRGKNRLEENG
;
A
#
# COMPACT_ATOMS: atom_id res chain seq x y z
N MET A 1 -8.58 16.49 13.64
CA MET A 1 -9.29 15.55 12.74
C MET A 1 -8.59 14.20 12.84
N LEU A 2 -9.31 13.09 12.70
CA LEU A 2 -8.70 11.76 12.67
C LEU A 2 -7.87 11.65 11.39
N ARG A 3 -6.63 11.17 11.49
CA ARG A 3 -5.76 10.95 10.34
C ARG A 3 -6.30 9.79 9.51
N LYS A 4 -6.49 9.98 8.20
CA LYS A 4 -7.03 8.93 7.33
C LYS A 4 -5.93 7.92 6.99
N GLU A 5 -6.03 6.71 7.53
CA GLU A 5 -5.03 5.64 7.36
C GLU A 5 -5.53 4.54 6.42
N VAL A 6 -4.61 3.91 5.70
CA VAL A 6 -4.89 2.77 4.82
C VAL A 6 -3.81 1.71 4.95
N ILE A 7 -4.24 0.45 5.03
CA ILE A 7 -3.37 -0.73 5.00
C ILE A 7 -3.36 -1.28 3.59
N VAL A 8 -2.17 -1.62 3.09
CA VAL A 8 -2.00 -2.16 1.74
C VAL A 8 -1.86 -3.67 1.78
N ASP A 9 -2.71 -4.37 1.04
CA ASP A 9 -2.65 -5.81 0.80
C ASP A 9 -1.63 -6.17 -0.31
N THR A 10 -1.12 -7.40 -0.32
CA THR A 10 -0.15 -7.93 -1.31
C THR A 10 -0.67 -7.78 -2.74
N ASN A 11 -1.95 -8.11 -2.98
CA ASN A 11 -2.55 -8.02 -4.31
C ASN A 11 -2.55 -6.60 -4.87
N ALA A 12 -2.71 -5.59 -4.01
CA ALA A 12 -2.68 -4.20 -4.43
C ALA A 12 -1.28 -3.75 -4.89
N LEU A 13 -0.21 -4.33 -4.34
CA LEU A 13 1.16 -3.99 -4.71
C LEU A 13 1.54 -4.46 -6.13
N LEU A 14 0.74 -5.31 -6.77
CA LEU A 14 0.93 -5.71 -8.17
C LEU A 14 0.34 -4.71 -9.16
N ILE A 15 -0.67 -3.92 -8.75
CA ILE A 15 -1.38 -2.94 -9.58
C ILE A 15 -0.43 -2.01 -10.36
N PRO A 16 0.64 -1.45 -9.75
CA PRO A 16 1.52 -0.54 -10.46
C PRO A 16 2.19 -1.13 -11.69
N GLY A 17 2.56 -2.41 -11.67
CA GLY A 17 3.20 -3.04 -12.82
C GLY A 17 2.24 -3.75 -13.77
N GLU A 18 1.03 -4.07 -13.32
CA GLU A 18 -0.01 -4.64 -14.19
C GLU A 18 -0.77 -3.58 -14.99
N PHE A 19 -1.08 -2.45 -14.35
CA PHE A 19 -1.95 -1.41 -14.90
C PHE A 19 -1.26 -0.05 -15.07
N GLY A 20 -0.02 0.10 -14.59
CA GLY A 20 0.70 1.37 -14.68
C GLY A 20 0.16 2.45 -13.73
N VAL A 21 -0.59 2.06 -12.69
CA VAL A 21 -1.24 2.97 -11.74
C VAL A 21 -0.37 3.12 -10.50
N ASP A 22 0.05 4.34 -10.19
CA ASP A 22 0.77 4.64 -8.95
C ASP A 22 -0.22 4.68 -7.76
N ILE A 23 -0.38 3.53 -7.09
CA ILE A 23 -1.33 3.37 -5.99
C ILE A 23 -1.08 4.34 -4.82
N PHE A 24 0.16 4.77 -4.59
CA PHE A 24 0.48 5.65 -3.46
C PHE A 24 0.03 7.08 -3.76
N TYR A 25 0.25 7.52 -5.01
CA TYR A 25 -0.29 8.79 -5.49
C TYR A 25 -1.83 8.79 -5.46
N GLU A 26 -2.48 7.75 -5.95
CA GLU A 26 -3.93 7.66 -5.96
C GLU A 26 -4.54 7.67 -4.54
N LEU A 27 -3.91 6.96 -3.58
CA LEU A 27 -4.33 7.01 -2.17
C LEU A 27 -4.19 8.42 -1.58
N GLU A 28 -3.11 9.13 -1.91
CA GLU A 28 -2.94 10.52 -1.49
C GLU A 28 -4.04 11.42 -2.08
N MET A 29 -4.41 11.24 -3.35
CA MET A 29 -5.50 11.96 -3.99
C MET A 29 -6.86 11.68 -3.36
N LEU A 30 -7.06 10.48 -2.79
CA LEU A 30 -8.24 10.12 -1.99
C LEU A 30 -8.20 10.66 -0.53
N GLY A 31 -7.15 11.41 -0.19
CA GLY A 31 -6.98 12.07 1.10
C GLY A 31 -6.37 11.19 2.19
N TYR A 32 -5.74 10.05 1.86
CA TYR A 32 -5.02 9.26 2.84
C TYR A 32 -3.71 9.93 3.23
N GLU A 33 -3.51 10.12 4.53
CA GLU A 33 -2.34 10.79 5.10
C GLU A 33 -1.27 9.80 5.59
N HIS A 34 -1.67 8.55 5.84
CA HIS A 34 -0.78 7.47 6.26
C HIS A 34 -1.08 6.18 5.51
N ILE A 35 -0.09 5.72 4.75
CA ILE A 35 -0.12 4.44 4.06
C ILE A 35 0.75 3.46 4.83
N ILE A 36 0.14 2.35 5.25
CA ILE A 36 0.76 1.31 6.05
C ILE A 36 0.96 0.09 5.17
N VAL A 37 2.21 -0.28 4.92
CA VAL A 37 2.57 -1.50 4.21
C VAL A 37 3.00 -2.53 5.25
N PRO A 38 2.24 -3.62 5.47
CA PRO A 38 2.66 -4.61 6.44
C PRO A 38 3.93 -5.34 6.00
N LYS A 39 4.83 -5.66 6.94
CA LYS A 39 6.08 -6.36 6.63
C LYS A 39 5.84 -7.76 6.07
N LYS A 40 4.81 -8.46 6.55
CA LYS A 40 4.38 -9.77 6.00
C LYS A 40 4.09 -9.68 4.50
N VAL A 41 3.29 -8.69 4.10
CA VAL A 41 2.97 -8.36 2.70
C VAL A 41 4.23 -8.05 1.89
N LEU A 42 5.15 -7.24 2.44
CA LEU A 42 6.41 -6.91 1.77
C LEU A 42 7.32 -8.13 1.57
N ASN A 43 7.33 -9.05 2.55
CA ASN A 43 8.09 -10.30 2.49
C ASN A 43 7.53 -11.24 1.42
N GLU A 44 6.21 -11.39 1.34
CA GLU A 44 5.53 -12.16 0.28
C GLU A 44 5.87 -11.62 -1.10
N LEU A 45 5.77 -10.30 -1.29
CA LEU A 45 6.13 -9.65 -2.55
C LEU A 45 7.61 -9.87 -2.91
N ASN A 46 8.51 -9.82 -1.92
CA ASN A 46 9.92 -10.10 -2.13
C ASN A 46 10.19 -11.57 -2.52
N LYS A 47 9.44 -12.53 -1.94
CA LYS A 47 9.50 -13.95 -2.32
C LYS A 47 9.00 -14.14 -3.76
N LEU A 48 7.88 -13.51 -4.14
CA LEU A 48 7.34 -13.55 -5.51
C LEU A 48 8.36 -13.04 -6.53
N LYS A 49 9.05 -11.94 -6.25
CA LYS A 49 10.13 -11.41 -7.10
C LYS A 49 11.27 -12.40 -7.33
N GLN A 50 11.59 -13.22 -6.33
CA GLN A 50 12.73 -14.13 -6.32
C GLN A 50 12.41 -15.51 -6.88
N ARG A 51 11.13 -15.87 -7.04
CA ARG A 51 10.75 -17.17 -7.62
C ARG A 51 11.40 -17.38 -9.00
N PRO A 52 12.15 -18.46 -9.20
CA PRO A 52 12.87 -18.74 -10.45
C PRO A 52 11.93 -19.21 -11.58
N ASP A 53 10.83 -19.86 -11.21
CA ASP A 53 9.75 -20.36 -12.05
C ASP A 53 8.79 -19.26 -12.54
N LEU A 54 8.65 -18.17 -11.76
CA LEU A 54 7.82 -17.03 -12.15
C LEU A 54 8.46 -16.30 -13.35
N LYS A 55 7.77 -16.31 -14.50
CA LYS A 55 8.20 -15.65 -15.74
C LYS A 55 7.12 -14.69 -16.24
N GLY A 56 7.52 -13.75 -17.12
CA GLY A 56 6.55 -12.89 -17.82
C GLY A 56 6.10 -11.67 -17.02
N LYS A 57 4.80 -11.34 -17.11
CA LYS A 57 4.23 -10.07 -16.64
C LYS A 57 4.17 -9.97 -15.11
N GLU A 58 3.84 -11.05 -14.42
CA GLU A 58 3.67 -11.09 -12.96
C GLU A 58 4.98 -10.77 -12.21
N LYS A 59 6.10 -11.35 -12.64
CA LYS A 59 7.42 -11.04 -12.06
C LYS A 59 7.83 -9.58 -12.27
N ARG A 60 7.44 -8.97 -13.39
CA ARG A 60 7.66 -7.53 -13.62
C ARG A 60 6.78 -6.71 -12.70
N ALA A 61 5.52 -7.10 -12.53
CA ALA A 61 4.61 -6.43 -11.62
C ALA A 61 5.12 -6.42 -10.18
N ALA A 62 5.55 -7.58 -9.67
CA ALA A 62 6.13 -7.69 -8.33
C ALA A 62 7.39 -6.81 -8.15
N LYS A 63 8.26 -6.76 -9.17
CA LYS A 63 9.45 -5.89 -9.16
C LYS A 63 9.08 -4.40 -9.09
N ILE A 64 8.17 -3.97 -9.95
CA ILE A 64 7.71 -2.58 -10.00
C ILE A 64 7.05 -2.19 -8.68
N GLY A 65 6.13 -3.02 -8.18
CA GLY A 65 5.47 -2.82 -6.89
C GLY A 65 6.46 -2.67 -5.73
N TYR A 66 7.42 -3.60 -5.64
CA TYR A 66 8.44 -3.58 -4.58
C TYR A 66 9.32 -2.31 -4.65
N SER A 67 9.76 -1.93 -5.85
CA SER A 67 10.53 -0.70 -6.06
C SER A 67 9.73 0.55 -5.68
N LEU A 68 8.43 0.57 -5.97
CA LEU A 68 7.55 1.69 -5.64
C LEU A 68 7.38 1.85 -4.12
N VAL A 69 7.16 0.75 -3.39
CA VAL A 69 7.12 0.77 -1.91
C VAL A 69 8.39 1.42 -1.35
N LEU A 70 9.57 0.96 -1.77
CA LEU A 70 10.84 1.50 -1.27
C LEU A 70 11.01 2.98 -1.58
N LYS A 71 10.66 3.41 -2.80
CA LYS A 71 10.70 4.83 -3.21
C LYS A 71 9.88 5.70 -2.24
N TYR A 72 8.65 5.29 -1.94
CA TYR A 72 7.75 6.07 -1.08
C TYR A 72 8.12 6.03 0.40
N VAL A 73 8.60 4.89 0.90
CA VAL A 73 9.13 4.78 2.27
C VAL A 73 10.34 5.69 2.46
N HIS A 74 11.30 5.68 1.53
CA HIS A 74 12.48 6.56 1.59
C HIS A 74 12.14 8.05 1.47
N ALA A 75 11.21 8.39 0.57
CA ALA A 75 10.71 9.77 0.43
C ALA A 75 10.02 10.26 1.71
N SER A 76 9.29 9.37 2.40
CA SER A 76 8.62 9.68 3.66
C SER A 76 9.61 9.86 4.82
N ALA A 77 10.70 9.08 4.87
CA ALA A 77 11.74 9.20 5.89
C ALA A 77 12.57 10.48 5.74
N SER A 78 12.92 10.85 4.50
CA SER A 78 13.77 12.02 4.21
C SER A 78 13.12 13.36 4.53
N ARG A 79 11.79 13.41 4.68
CA ARG A 79 11.02 14.61 5.05
C ARG A 79 10.99 14.91 6.54
N GLN A 80 11.37 13.95 7.40
CA GLN A 80 11.44 14.17 8.85
C GLN A 80 12.70 14.94 9.28
N MET A 81 13.58 15.31 8.35
CA MET A 81 14.77 16.14 8.63
C MET A 81 14.42 17.63 8.49
N PRO A 82 14.40 18.42 9.58
CA PRO A 82 14.26 19.87 9.47
C PRO A 82 15.57 20.43 8.92
N GLY A 83 15.54 21.07 7.74
CA GLY A 83 16.65 21.92 7.28
C GLY A 83 17.11 21.82 5.81
N LYS A 84 16.58 20.93 4.96
CA LYS A 84 16.93 20.97 3.53
C LYS A 84 16.03 21.93 2.76
N HIS A 85 16.44 23.19 2.77
CA HIS A 85 15.96 24.22 1.87
C HIS A 85 16.26 23.81 0.42
N LEU A 86 15.29 23.17 -0.26
CA LEU A 86 15.37 22.82 -1.68
C LEU A 86 15.15 24.09 -2.54
N GLN A 87 16.06 25.05 -2.46
CA GLN A 87 16.24 26.04 -3.53
C GLN A 87 17.02 25.34 -4.65
N GLY A 88 16.37 24.98 -5.76
CA GLY A 88 17.12 24.58 -6.95
C GLY A 88 16.44 23.73 -8.02
N LEU A 89 15.21 23.23 -7.84
CA LEU A 89 14.58 22.40 -8.87
C LEU A 89 13.19 22.93 -9.23
N ARG A 90 13.16 24.01 -10.03
CA ARG A 90 12.00 24.35 -10.87
C ARG A 90 12.02 23.45 -12.12
N GLY A 91 11.66 22.18 -11.93
CA GLY A 91 11.14 21.34 -13.01
C GLY A 91 9.62 21.27 -12.85
N ARG A 92 8.85 21.55 -13.91
CA ARG A 92 7.40 21.29 -13.90
C ARG A 92 7.20 19.77 -13.74
N GLY A 93 6.63 19.32 -12.62
CA GLY A 93 6.13 17.95 -12.50
C GLY A 93 6.24 17.36 -11.09
N ALA A 94 5.07 17.14 -10.47
CA ALA A 94 4.80 16.49 -9.18
C ALA A 94 5.27 17.24 -7.92
N GLU A 95 4.30 17.80 -7.18
CA GLU A 95 4.52 18.18 -5.78
C GLU A 95 5.00 16.97 -4.97
N PRO A 96 5.84 17.16 -3.94
CA PRO A 96 6.29 16.07 -3.11
C PRO A 96 5.10 15.44 -2.36
N HIS A 97 4.78 14.17 -2.70
CA HIS A 97 3.81 13.29 -2.04
C HIS A 97 3.67 13.54 -0.53
N ARG A 98 2.59 14.16 -0.03
CA ARG A 98 2.46 14.57 1.38
C ARG A 98 2.13 13.41 2.32
N CYS A 99 1.79 12.23 1.80
CA CYS A 99 1.47 11.06 2.61
C CYS A 99 2.72 10.47 3.30
N LYS A 100 2.56 10.02 4.54
CA LYS A 100 3.57 9.21 5.23
C LYS A 100 3.38 7.76 4.82
N VAL A 101 4.43 7.13 4.33
CA VAL A 101 4.44 5.69 4.02
C VAL A 101 5.37 4.98 5.00
N THR A 102 4.85 3.98 5.70
CA THR A 102 5.63 3.20 6.68
C THR A 102 5.46 1.71 6.49
N ILE A 103 6.50 0.96 6.82
CA ILE A 103 6.41 -0.49 7.00
C ILE A 103 5.91 -0.76 8.42
N ASN A 104 4.86 -1.56 8.56
CA ASN A 104 4.40 -2.03 9.86
C ASN A 104 5.10 -3.34 10.21
N GLU A 105 5.83 -3.32 11.33
CA GLU A 105 6.62 -4.44 11.85
C GLU A 105 5.81 -5.37 12.76
N GLU A 106 4.52 -5.08 13.02
CA GLU A 106 3.70 -5.97 13.84
C GLU A 106 3.53 -7.30 13.09
N GLU A 107 3.82 -8.40 13.77
CA GLU A 107 3.52 -9.74 13.27
C GLU A 107 2.10 -10.12 13.69
N GLY A 108 1.39 -10.87 12.84
CA GLY A 108 0.11 -11.47 13.23
C GLY A 108 0.31 -12.42 14.40
N GLY A 109 -0.41 -12.18 15.49
CA GLY A 109 -0.10 -12.72 16.80
C GLY A 109 -0.58 -14.15 17.02
N GLY A 110 0.34 -15.06 17.34
CA GLY A 110 0.06 -16.35 17.97
C GLY A 110 0.71 -17.55 17.28
N GLU A 111 1.03 -18.58 18.05
CA GLU A 111 1.45 -19.90 17.55
C GLU A 111 0.31 -20.49 16.71
N GLY A 112 0.36 -20.26 15.38
CA GLY A 112 -0.62 -20.73 14.43
C GLY A 112 -0.48 -20.01 13.08
N GLU A 113 -0.81 -20.71 12.00
CA GLU A 113 -0.87 -20.11 10.66
C GLU A 113 -2.15 -19.26 10.57
N ILE A 114 -2.08 -18.00 11.03
CA ILE A 114 -3.19 -17.05 10.88
C ILE A 114 -3.30 -16.69 9.40
N ASP A 115 -4.53 -16.79 8.88
CA ASP A 115 -4.86 -16.38 7.52
C ASP A 115 -4.51 -14.89 7.31
N THR A 116 -3.88 -14.56 6.18
CA THR A 116 -3.42 -13.18 5.93
C THR A 116 -4.58 -12.20 5.86
N ASP A 117 -5.74 -12.61 5.37
CA ASP A 117 -6.92 -11.75 5.24
C ASP A 117 -7.51 -11.43 6.62
N GLU A 118 -7.60 -12.44 7.49
CA GLU A 118 -8.07 -12.27 8.87
C GLU A 118 -7.15 -11.31 9.65
N TRP A 119 -5.84 -11.51 9.53
CA TRP A 119 -4.87 -10.61 10.16
C TRP A 119 -4.95 -9.17 9.62
N ILE A 120 -5.13 -8.99 8.30
CA ILE A 120 -5.32 -7.66 7.70
C ILE A 120 -6.56 -6.98 8.28
N ALA A 121 -7.67 -7.72 8.43
CA ALA A 121 -8.90 -7.20 9.03
C ALA A 121 -8.69 -6.78 10.49
N GLU A 122 -8.03 -7.61 11.30
CA GLU A 122 -7.68 -7.27 12.69
C GLU A 122 -6.82 -6.01 12.79
N LEU A 123 -5.79 -5.91 11.95
CA LEU A 123 -4.91 -4.74 11.90
C LEU A 123 -5.69 -3.48 11.50
N ALA A 124 -6.60 -3.59 10.53
CA ALA A 124 -7.45 -2.50 10.08
C ALA A 124 -8.38 -1.99 11.17
N LEU A 125 -9.03 -2.89 11.92
CA LEU A 125 -9.87 -2.53 13.07
C LEU A 125 -9.06 -1.83 14.16
N LYS A 126 -7.90 -2.39 14.52
CA LYS A 126 -7.01 -1.86 15.56
C LYS A 126 -6.52 -0.44 15.21
N LYS A 127 -6.19 -0.19 13.95
CA LYS A 127 -5.70 1.12 13.46
C LYS A 127 -6.84 2.07 13.06
N LYS A 128 -8.08 1.58 12.96
CA LYS A 128 -9.21 2.30 12.33
C LYS A 128 -8.86 2.76 10.91
N ALA A 129 -8.19 1.87 10.17
CA ALA A 129 -7.68 2.13 8.83
C ALA A 129 -8.58 1.49 7.77
N ALA A 130 -8.62 2.08 6.59
CA ALA A 130 -9.16 1.41 5.40
C ALA A 130 -8.19 0.31 4.94
N VAL A 131 -8.66 -0.59 4.05
CA VAL A 131 -7.81 -1.59 3.41
C VAL A 131 -7.85 -1.40 1.89
N LEU A 132 -6.67 -1.26 1.29
CA LEU A 132 -6.51 -1.30 -0.16
C LEU A 132 -6.33 -2.76 -0.59
N THR A 133 -7.37 -3.33 -1.23
CA THR A 133 -7.32 -4.67 -1.83
C THR A 133 -8.21 -4.74 -3.06
N ASN A 134 -7.81 -5.55 -4.03
CA ASN A 134 -8.59 -5.78 -5.26
C ASN A 134 -9.41 -7.09 -5.21
N ASP A 135 -9.32 -7.86 -4.13
CA ASP A 135 -10.09 -9.08 -3.96
C ASP A 135 -11.54 -8.77 -3.56
N GLU A 136 -12.51 -9.23 -4.34
CA GLU A 136 -13.92 -8.96 -4.10
C GLU A 136 -14.45 -9.65 -2.82
N LYS A 137 -13.97 -10.87 -2.51
CA LYS A 137 -14.38 -11.61 -1.32
C LYS A 137 -13.89 -10.91 -0.06
N LEU A 138 -12.60 -10.53 -0.04
CA LEU A 138 -12.02 -9.79 1.08
C LEU A 138 -12.73 -8.45 1.29
N ARG A 139 -13.02 -7.71 0.21
CA ARG A 139 -13.78 -6.46 0.30
C ARG A 139 -15.16 -6.64 0.94
N ARG A 140 -15.87 -7.72 0.57
CA ARG A 140 -17.18 -8.04 1.16
C ARG A 140 -17.05 -8.39 2.64
N GLN A 141 -16.01 -9.11 3.04
CA GLN A 141 -15.76 -9.45 4.44
C GLN A 141 -15.42 -8.20 5.27
N LEU A 142 -14.52 -7.35 4.78
CA LEU A 142 -14.12 -6.10 5.44
C LEU A 142 -15.31 -5.12 5.58
N SER A 143 -16.12 -4.99 4.54
CA SER A 143 -17.31 -4.14 4.59
C SER A 143 -18.32 -4.63 5.65
N LYS A 144 -18.53 -5.94 5.79
CA LYS A 144 -19.37 -6.51 6.87
C LYS A 144 -18.81 -6.22 8.26
N ALA A 145 -17.49 -6.10 8.39
CA ALA A 145 -16.82 -5.73 9.63
C ALA A 145 -16.77 -4.20 9.87
N GLY A 146 -17.38 -3.39 9.00
CA GLY A 146 -17.38 -1.92 9.12
C GLY A 146 -16.05 -1.27 8.74
N ILE A 147 -15.21 -1.96 7.97
CA ILE A 147 -13.91 -1.48 7.52
C ILE A 147 -14.06 -0.95 6.10
N ALA A 148 -13.66 0.32 5.90
CA ALA A 148 -13.64 0.93 4.57
C ALA A 148 -12.65 0.20 3.65
N THR A 149 -13.00 0.09 2.37
CA THR A 149 -12.17 -0.59 1.36
C THR A 149 -11.80 0.36 0.24
N VAL A 150 -10.56 0.29 -0.21
CA VAL A 150 -10.08 0.95 -1.43
C VAL A 150 -9.76 -0.12 -2.46
N TYR A 151 -10.10 0.13 -3.72
CA TYR A 151 -9.92 -0.85 -4.79
C TYR A 151 -9.66 -0.17 -6.13
N LEU A 152 -9.11 -0.93 -7.09
CA LEU A 152 -8.88 -0.43 -8.44
C LEU A 152 -10.19 -0.44 -9.23
N ARG A 153 -10.60 0.72 -9.76
CA ARG A 153 -11.73 0.83 -10.68
C ARG A 153 -11.26 1.21 -12.07
N GLY A 154 -11.87 0.61 -13.09
CA GLY A 154 -11.61 0.95 -14.49
C GLY A 154 -10.17 0.67 -14.96
N LYS A 155 -9.37 -0.04 -14.15
CA LYS A 155 -7.94 -0.32 -14.38
C LYS A 155 -7.06 0.93 -14.47
N ASN A 156 -7.50 2.07 -13.94
CA ASN A 156 -6.76 3.32 -14.07
C ASN A 156 -6.79 4.23 -12.83
N ARG A 157 -7.68 4.00 -11.87
CA ARG A 157 -7.78 4.82 -10.64
C ARG A 157 -8.22 4.02 -9.43
N LEU A 158 -7.93 4.53 -8.24
CA LEU A 158 -8.47 3.96 -7.01
C LEU A 158 -9.80 4.61 -6.63
N GLU A 159 -10.68 3.85 -6.01
CA GLU A 159 -11.91 4.34 -5.38
C GLU A 159 -12.10 3.74 -4.00
N GLU A 160 -12.75 4.51 -3.12
CA GLU A 160 -13.09 4.12 -1.75
C GLU A 160 -14.57 3.74 -1.67
N ASN A 161 -14.86 2.69 -0.91
CA ASN A 161 -16.19 2.33 -0.46
C ASN A 161 -16.18 2.20 1.06
N GLY A 162 -16.97 3.04 1.73
CA GLY A 162 -17.15 3.05 3.18
C GLY A 162 -18.27 2.15 3.67
#